data_AF-A0AAE0G4Y1-F1
#
_entry.id   AF-A0AAE0G4Y1-F1
#
_cell.length_a   1.000
_cell.length_b   1.000
_cell.length_c   1.000
_cell.angle_alpha   90.00
_cell.angle_beta   90.00
_cell.angle_gamma   90.00
#
_symmetry.space_group_name_H-M   'P 1'
#
loop_
_entity.id
_entity.type
_entity.pdbx_description
1 polymer ?
#
loop_
_entity_poly.entity_id
_entity_poly.type
_entity_poly.pdbx_seq_one_letter_code
_entity_poly.pdbx_strand_id
1 'polypeptide(L)'
;MGGAGSNLKNALEEEYNRLRKKDYLSLGELVEFHIPNLIQLEMGHLGVLFVMDNTKSGRYELDKLLTFSEVAMERAKLYRAHEFQVGIRS
;
A
#
# COMPACT_ATOMS: atom_id res chain seq x y z
N MET A 1 -12.80 -1.17 -18.86
CA MET A 1 -11.72 -0.66 -17.97
C MET A 1 -12.19 -0.82 -16.54
N GLY A 2 -11.52 -1.60 -15.68
CA GLY A 2 -11.98 -1.76 -14.28
C GLY A 2 -11.39 -2.89 -13.42
N GLY A 3 -10.42 -3.68 -13.90
CA GLY A 3 -9.99 -4.90 -13.19
C GLY A 3 -8.86 -4.74 -12.14
N ALA A 4 -8.10 -3.64 -12.15
CA ALA A 4 -6.89 -3.55 -11.32
C ALA A 4 -7.14 -3.14 -9.86
N GLY A 5 -8.14 -2.26 -9.60
CA GLY A 5 -8.44 -1.77 -8.26
C GLY A 5 -9.18 -2.80 -7.39
N SER A 6 -10.09 -3.57 -7.99
CA SER A 6 -10.82 -4.66 -7.33
C SER A 6 -9.91 -5.83 -6.95
N ASN A 7 -8.92 -6.14 -7.79
CA ASN A 7 -7.96 -7.21 -7.49
C ASN A 7 -6.99 -6.84 -6.35
N LEU A 8 -6.59 -5.57 -6.23
CA LEU A 8 -5.74 -5.13 -5.13
C LEU A 8 -6.45 -5.20 -3.79
N LYS A 9 -7.68 -4.65 -3.72
CA LYS A 9 -8.46 -4.67 -2.48
C LYS A 9 -8.64 -6.11 -1.98
N ASN A 10 -9.06 -7.02 -2.85
CA ASN A 10 -9.25 -8.42 -2.48
C ASN A 10 -7.94 -9.07 -2.03
N ALA A 11 -6.83 -8.86 -2.74
CA ALA A 11 -5.55 -9.44 -2.36
C ALA A 11 -5.00 -8.85 -1.05
N LEU A 12 -5.25 -7.57 -0.79
CA LEU A 12 -4.88 -6.91 0.47
C LEU A 12 -5.72 -7.44 1.64
N GLU A 13 -7.03 -7.64 1.43
CA GLU A 13 -7.92 -8.26 2.43
C GLU A 13 -7.53 -9.71 2.72
N GLU A 14 -7.23 -10.51 1.69
CA GLU A 14 -6.77 -11.89 1.84
C GLU A 14 -5.45 -11.97 2.63
N GLU A 15 -4.47 -11.15 2.26
CA GLU A 15 -3.18 -11.11 2.95
C GLU A 15 -3.27 -10.55 4.37
N TYR A 16 -4.11 -9.53 4.56
CA TYR A 16 -4.41 -9.04 5.90
C TYR A 16 -4.97 -10.17 6.76
N ASN A 17 -5.99 -10.87 6.30
CA ASN A 17 -6.60 -11.97 7.04
C ASN A 17 -5.64 -13.15 7.26
N ARG A 18 -4.72 -13.41 6.33
CA ARG A 18 -3.68 -14.45 6.50
C ARG A 18 -2.74 -14.15 7.67
N LEU A 19 -2.32 -12.89 7.80
CA LEU A 19 -1.35 -12.46 8.81
C LEU A 19 -1.99 -12.05 10.13
N ARG A 20 -3.27 -11.68 10.07
CA ARG A 20 -4.05 -11.18 11.20
C ARG A 20 -4.26 -12.27 12.25
N LYS A 21 -3.60 -12.11 13.39
CA LYS A 21 -3.85 -12.88 14.63
C LYS A 21 -4.71 -12.12 15.65
N LYS A 22 -4.96 -10.83 15.43
CA LYS A 22 -5.67 -9.86 16.31
C LYS A 22 -6.52 -8.93 15.46
N ASP A 23 -7.17 -7.89 15.98
CA ASP A 23 -7.96 -6.97 15.13
C ASP A 23 -7.14 -6.03 14.24
N TYR A 24 -5.83 -6.00 14.43
CA TYR A 24 -4.87 -5.14 13.73
C TYR A 24 -3.62 -5.94 13.36
N LEU A 25 -2.82 -5.36 12.45
CA LEU A 25 -1.45 -5.77 12.19
C LEU A 25 -0.45 -4.78 12.79
N SER A 26 0.68 -5.29 13.24
CA SER A 26 1.86 -4.51 13.60
C SER A 26 2.76 -4.28 12.39
N LEU A 27 3.71 -3.35 12.51
CA LEU A 27 4.69 -3.10 11.46
C LEU A 27 5.47 -4.37 11.07
N GLY A 28 5.81 -5.22 12.05
CA GLY A 28 6.51 -6.48 11.80
C GLY A 28 5.70 -7.45 10.93
N GLU A 29 4.39 -7.55 11.20
CA GLU A 29 3.48 -8.38 10.41
C GLU A 29 3.25 -7.79 9.01
N LEU A 30 3.23 -6.46 8.86
CA LEU A 30 3.12 -5.81 7.55
C LEU A 30 4.32 -6.03 6.65
N VAL A 31 5.53 -6.21 7.20
CA VAL A 31 6.71 -6.55 6.39
C VAL A 31 6.59 -7.92 5.75
N GLU A 32 5.74 -8.81 6.29
CA GLU A 32 5.45 -10.13 5.72
C GLU A 32 4.38 -10.09 4.61
N PHE A 33 3.86 -8.91 4.24
CA PHE A 33 2.89 -8.78 3.16
C PHE A 33 3.48 -9.25 1.84
N HIS A 34 2.77 -10.17 1.20
CA HIS A 34 3.15 -10.67 -0.11
C HIS A 34 1.95 -10.66 -1.05
N ILE A 35 1.76 -9.55 -1.77
CA ILE A 35 0.69 -9.42 -2.76
C ILE A 35 1.27 -9.75 -4.14
N PRO A 36 0.86 -10.87 -4.78
CA PRO A 36 1.39 -11.27 -6.08
C PRO A 36 1.16 -10.20 -7.15
N ASN A 37 2.18 -9.92 -7.97
CA ASN A 37 2.14 -8.92 -9.05
C ASN A 37 1.94 -7.46 -8.60
N LEU A 38 2.12 -7.17 -7.31
CA LEU A 38 2.20 -5.82 -6.78
C LEU A 38 3.57 -5.52 -6.17
N ILE A 39 3.80 -4.22 -5.94
CA ILE A 39 5.02 -3.72 -5.28
C ILE A 39 5.15 -4.40 -3.90
N GLN A 40 6.26 -5.08 -3.67
CA GLN A 40 6.60 -5.57 -2.33
C GLN A 40 6.72 -4.38 -1.37
N LEU A 41 6.24 -4.55 -0.15
CA LEU A 41 6.33 -3.53 0.89
C LEU A 41 7.79 -3.30 1.30
N GLU A 42 8.47 -2.40 0.60
CA GLU A 42 9.85 -2.01 0.91
C GLU A 42 9.92 -1.10 2.15
N MET A 43 11.11 -1.07 2.79
CA MET A 43 11.42 -0.23 3.95
C MET A 43 11.04 1.26 3.76
N GLY A 44 11.16 1.79 2.54
CA GLY A 44 10.76 3.16 2.22
C GLY A 44 9.26 3.43 2.41
N HIS A 45 8.41 2.42 2.22
CA HIS A 45 6.97 2.53 2.43
C HIS A 45 6.58 2.48 3.92
N LEU A 46 7.42 1.88 4.77
CA LEU A 46 7.20 1.85 6.22
C LEU A 46 7.24 3.25 6.83
N GLY A 47 8.09 4.14 6.30
CA GLY A 47 8.12 5.54 6.71
C GLY A 47 6.79 6.26 6.44
N VAL A 48 6.14 5.95 5.32
CA VAL A 48 4.83 6.51 4.97
C VAL A 48 3.74 5.96 5.90
N LEU A 49 3.75 4.65 6.14
CA LEU A 49 2.83 4.02 7.10
C LEU A 49 2.99 4.59 8.51
N PHE A 50 4.21 4.89 8.94
CA PHE A 50 4.47 5.54 10.23
C PHE A 50 3.90 6.96 10.30
N VAL A 51 4.03 7.75 9.22
CA VAL A 51 3.44 9.10 9.15
C VAL A 51 1.92 9.05 9.19
N MET A 52 1.30 8.01 8.60
CA MET A 52 -0.16 7.87 8.59
C MET A 52 -0.74 7.32 9.90
N ASP A 53 0.06 6.63 10.71
CA ASP A 53 -0.31 6.23 12.07
C ASP A 53 -0.30 7.45 13.00
N ASN A 54 -1.32 8.31 12.85
CA ASN A 54 -1.45 9.57 13.60
C ASN A 54 -1.42 9.37 15.12
N THR A 55 -1.85 8.21 15.61
CA THR A 55 -1.85 7.86 17.04
C THR A 55 -0.54 7.23 17.49
N LYS A 56 0.39 6.96 16.57
CA LYS A 56 1.66 6.24 16.80
C LYS A 56 1.46 4.94 17.57
N SER A 57 0.33 4.30 17.33
CA SER A 57 -0.08 3.09 18.03
C SER A 57 0.70 1.85 17.58
N GLY A 58 1.32 1.91 16.40
CA GLY A 58 1.92 0.78 15.70
C GLY A 58 0.88 -0.25 15.25
N ARG A 59 -0.40 0.13 15.22
CA ARG A 59 -1.53 -0.75 14.87
C ARG A 59 -2.16 -0.30 13.56
N TYR A 60 -2.17 -1.21 12.62
CA TYR A 60 -2.67 -0.99 11.27
C TYR A 60 -3.89 -1.85 11.05
N GLU A 61 -5.04 -1.19 11.01
CA GLU A 61 -6.32 -1.79 10.71
C GLU A 61 -6.53 -1.86 9.20
N LEU A 62 -7.34 -2.81 8.75
CA LEU A 62 -7.59 -3.07 7.34
C LEU A 62 -8.11 -1.84 6.59
N ASP A 63 -9.02 -1.08 7.20
CA ASP A 63 -9.59 0.15 6.63
C ASP A 63 -8.50 1.18 6.32
N LYS A 64 -7.58 1.41 7.26
CA LYS A 64 -6.44 2.33 7.10
C LYS A 64 -5.48 1.86 6.03
N LEU A 65 -5.24 0.54 5.94
CA LEU A 65 -4.38 -0.05 4.90
C LEU A 65 -5.01 0.04 3.51
N LEU A 66 -6.33 -0.10 3.40
CA LEU A 66 -7.05 0.11 2.14
C LEU A 66 -6.94 1.57 1.70
N THR A 67 -7.22 2.52 2.59
CA THR A 67 -7.06 3.96 2.29
C THR A 67 -5.62 4.29 1.90
N PHE A 68 -4.61 3.71 2.58
CA PHE A 68 -3.21 3.85 2.18
C PHE A 68 -2.98 3.38 0.74
N SER A 69 -3.45 2.17 0.41
CA SER A 69 -3.21 1.57 -0.89
C SER A 69 -3.83 2.41 -2.03
N GLU A 70 -5.02 2.98 -1.80
CA GLU A 70 -5.69 3.88 -2.74
C GLU A 70 -4.87 5.16 -2.96
N VAL A 71 -4.46 5.83 -1.88
CA VAL A 71 -3.63 7.05 -1.96
C VAL A 71 -2.28 6.76 -2.62
N ALA A 72 -1.63 5.66 -2.27
CA ALA A 72 -0.37 5.24 -2.86
C ALA A 72 -0.52 4.98 -4.37
N MET A 73 -1.59 4.32 -4.80
CA MET A 73 -1.88 4.10 -6.22
C MET A 73 -2.16 5.41 -6.97
N GLU A 74 -2.94 6.33 -6.40
CA GLU A 74 -3.19 7.63 -7.01
C GLU A 74 -1.92 8.45 -7.17
N ARG A 75 -1.07 8.48 -6.13
CA ARG A 75 0.22 9.16 -6.18
C ARG A 75 1.17 8.49 -7.17
N ALA A 76 1.24 7.16 -7.20
CA ALA A 76 2.08 6.43 -8.16
C ALA A 76 1.70 6.72 -9.62
N LYS A 77 0.42 6.94 -9.93
CA LYS A 77 -0.03 7.38 -11.27
C LYS A 77 0.51 8.76 -11.63
N LEU A 78 0.50 9.69 -10.68
CA LEU A 78 1.07 11.03 -10.87
C LEU A 78 2.60 10.97 -11.05
N TYR A 79 3.28 10.08 -10.31
CA TYR A 79 4.71 9.90 -10.47
C TYR A 79 5.09 9.26 -11.81
N ARG A 80 4.39 8.23 -12.30
CA ARG A 80 4.71 7.70 -13.64
C ARG A 80 4.46 8.74 -14.76
N ALA A 81 3.48 9.62 -14.61
CA ALA A 81 3.17 10.63 -15.63
C ALA A 81 4.26 11.72 -15.77
N HIS A 82 4.88 12.17 -14.68
CA HIS A 82 5.94 13.20 -14.75
C HIS A 82 7.26 12.66 -15.32
N GLU A 83 7.53 11.36 -15.19
CA GLU A 83 8.70 10.71 -15.82
C GLU A 83 8.57 10.65 -17.36
N PHE A 84 7.35 10.69 -17.92
CA PHE A 84 7.13 10.76 -19.36
C PHE A 84 7.23 12.19 -19.95
N GLN A 85 7.29 13.24 -19.12
CA GLN A 85 7.41 14.63 -19.61
C GLN A 85 8.86 15.12 -19.78
N VAL A 86 9.86 14.29 -19.47
CA VAL A 86 11.30 14.61 -19.68
C VAL A 86 11.80 14.07 -21.04
N GLY A 87 10.90 13.93 -22.02
CA GLY A 87 11.21 13.34 -23.33
C GLY A 87 10.66 14.10 -24.55
N ILE A 88 10.26 15.37 -24.41
CA ILE A 88 9.86 16.20 -25.56
C ILE A 88 10.54 17.57 -25.48
N ARG A 89 11.88 17.59 -25.50
CA ARG A 89 12.70 18.70 -26.02
C ARG A 89 14.02 18.10 -26.51
N SER A 90 14.04 17.71 -27.78
CA SER A 90 15.24 17.48 -28.58
C SER A 90 15.04 18.21 -29.90
#